data_AF-A0A6I0EJA0-F1
#
_entry.id   AF-A0A6I0EJA0-F1
#
_cell.length_a   1.000
_cell.length_b   1.000
_cell.length_c   1.000
_cell.angle_alpha   90.00
_cell.angle_beta   90.00
_cell.angle_gamma   90.00
#
_symmetry.space_group_name_H-M   'P 1'
#
loop_
_entity.id
_entity.type
_entity.pdbx_description
1 polymer ?
#
loop_
_entity_poly.entity_id
_entity_poly.type
_entity_poly.pdbx_seq_one_letter_code
_entity_poly.pdbx_strand_id
1 'polypeptide(L)'
;MGAYVLFVAMLTASPQHVEAGKDGKNESPGASTTPTPVPTMDVEVIFWNSVKDSDDPELLQTYLDRYPAGAFAPIAKLKIERLNAPPLTPSGRVADEPTFSGSESYGRQEVLRVTLGGSGSRGVLGLRGQTLDAFWQIAIGPEAKGAIVVEVLPGGAAEQVRLRRGDIVTRVEGQDVAAMADVARLIGQAGPGKQVAIQIWRPDGDYKTLVARLAARADKNDAPAALALAEIYRLGLLGREDVSEALKWQHKAAETGSTVAMFVLGTTLAASQGPEKEKELSEAVQWFRKASEAGDPRAMHALGVMYDNGFGTSKDAVEAVRWFRKGSDAGNAAAMAAFAQMQLNGRGTIKDETAGVALMRKAADAGNPTAMAQLGAAYAEGKGLPKDETEAVRWYRRATDAGYTAAFYHLGLAYHYGRGVPKDQTEALRSFRWAADNGLTVGMVALGDIYANAIGTAKDDAEATRWYRKAADAGDTGAMYTMAIRSEFGLGVARDTEGAAQWAIASVKGGSEYARTQLIAEADKWSPDFRRTLQRKLKDAGHYTGDIDGRMGAGVKDALDRLAKSGTKGP
;
A
#
# COMPACT_ATOMS: atom_id res chain seq x y z
N MET A 1 18.71 -0.64 -1.99
CA MET A 1 17.94 0.61 -1.87
C MET A 1 16.49 0.24 -2.09
N GLY A 2 15.68 0.18 -1.04
CA GLY A 2 14.27 -0.17 -1.13
C GLY A 2 13.47 0.85 -0.32
N ALA A 3 12.85 1.79 -1.00
CA ALA A 3 11.93 2.73 -0.38
C ALA A 3 10.59 2.02 -0.16
N TYR A 4 10.23 1.77 1.09
CA TYR A 4 8.86 1.40 1.46
C TYR A 4 7.98 2.65 1.34
N VAL A 5 7.12 2.70 0.33
CA VAL A 5 6.03 3.67 0.27
C VAL A 5 4.77 2.99 0.78
N LEU A 6 4.26 3.47 1.91
CA LEU A 6 3.00 3.06 2.49
C LEU A 6 1.85 3.66 1.64
N PHE A 7 1.16 2.86 0.84
CA PHE A 7 -0.08 3.26 0.19
C PHE A 7 -1.27 2.77 1.00
N VAL A 8 -2.04 3.71 1.57
CA VAL A 8 -3.36 3.45 2.15
C VAL A 8 -4.39 3.89 1.10
N ALA A 9 -5.02 2.93 0.43
CA ALA A 9 -6.18 3.17 -0.41
C ALA A 9 -7.41 2.62 0.31
N MET A 10 -8.23 3.51 0.90
CA MET A 10 -9.56 3.15 1.37
C MET A 10 -10.54 3.28 0.21
N LEU A 11 -11.21 2.18 -0.15
CA LEU A 11 -12.40 2.19 -0.99
C LEU A 11 -13.62 2.05 -0.08
N THR A 12 -14.51 3.04 -0.05
CA THR A 12 -15.81 2.89 0.62
C THR A 12 -16.93 3.03 -0.40
N ALA A 13 -17.84 2.05 -0.39
CA ALA A 13 -19.10 2.10 -1.13
C ALA A 13 -20.12 2.92 -0.32
N SER A 14 -20.81 3.87 -0.95
CA SER A 14 -21.94 4.59 -0.33
C SER A 14 -23.29 4.21 -0.99
N PRO A 15 -24.37 4.06 -0.21
CA PRO A 15 -25.72 3.76 -0.70
C PRO A 15 -26.44 5.02 -1.19
N GLN A 16 -27.14 4.92 -2.33
CA GLN A 16 -28.03 5.99 -2.79
C GLN A 16 -29.40 5.89 -2.08
N HIS A 17 -29.78 6.95 -1.37
CA HIS A 17 -31.18 7.23 -1.03
C HIS A 17 -31.89 7.75 -2.29
N VAL A 18 -33.03 7.14 -2.62
CA VAL A 18 -33.99 7.69 -3.58
C VAL A 18 -35.17 8.22 -2.78
N GLU A 19 -35.27 9.54 -2.69
CA GLU A 19 -36.54 10.20 -2.40
C GLU A 19 -37.44 10.10 -3.64
N ALA A 20 -38.68 9.68 -3.45
CA ALA A 20 -39.75 9.92 -4.41
C ALA A 20 -40.95 10.51 -3.66
N GLY A 21 -41.20 11.78 -3.98
CA GLY A 21 -42.37 12.54 -3.55
C GLY A 21 -43.67 12.03 -4.18
N LYS A 22 -44.76 12.46 -3.55
CA LYS A 22 -46.17 12.22 -3.88
C LYS A 22 -46.53 12.71 -5.28
N ASP A 23 -47.34 11.92 -6.01
CA ASP A 23 -48.69 12.32 -6.44
C ASP A 23 -49.40 11.23 -7.28
N GLY A 24 -50.63 10.90 -6.88
CA GLY A 24 -51.80 10.87 -7.78
C GLY A 24 -52.06 9.69 -8.73
N LYS A 25 -52.95 8.78 -8.27
CA LYS A 25 -54.05 8.08 -8.97
C LYS A 25 -53.80 6.72 -9.66
N ASN A 26 -54.47 5.72 -9.09
CA ASN A 26 -55.29 4.64 -9.69
C ASN A 26 -54.74 3.82 -10.86
N GLU A 27 -54.36 2.55 -10.59
CA GLU A 27 -55.06 1.31 -11.01
C GLU A 27 -54.16 0.06 -10.79
N SER A 28 -54.76 -1.05 -10.33
CA SER A 28 -54.14 -2.39 -10.15
C SER A 28 -54.97 -3.42 -10.93
N PRO A 29 -54.51 -4.67 -11.16
CA PRO A 29 -53.17 -5.13 -11.53
C PRO A 29 -53.21 -6.07 -12.77
N GLY A 30 -52.16 -6.08 -13.61
CA GLY A 30 -52.00 -7.04 -14.71
C GLY A 30 -50.53 -7.39 -14.91
N ALA A 31 -50.19 -8.65 -14.66
CA ALA A 31 -48.83 -9.17 -14.73
C ALA A 31 -48.27 -9.15 -16.17
N SER A 32 -47.11 -8.50 -16.36
CA SER A 32 -46.19 -8.74 -17.48
C SER A 32 -44.82 -8.15 -17.13
N THR A 33 -43.95 -8.96 -16.53
CA THR A 33 -42.55 -8.61 -16.28
C THR A 33 -41.71 -8.92 -17.51
N THR A 34 -41.59 -7.97 -18.44
CA THR A 34 -40.43 -7.90 -19.34
C THR A 34 -39.28 -7.22 -18.57
N PRO A 35 -38.09 -7.84 -18.45
CA PRO A 35 -36.97 -7.21 -17.76
C PRO A 35 -36.43 -6.04 -18.59
N THR A 36 -36.42 -4.86 -17.98
CA THR A 36 -35.74 -3.66 -18.48
C THR A 36 -34.22 -3.91 -18.56
N PRO A 37 -33.50 -3.50 -19.62
CA PRO A 37 -32.08 -3.74 -19.71
C PRO A 37 -31.31 -2.91 -18.67
N VAL A 38 -30.46 -3.58 -17.89
CA VAL A 38 -29.44 -2.94 -17.04
C VAL A 38 -28.33 -2.40 -17.95
N PRO A 39 -27.94 -1.11 -17.87
CA PRO A 39 -26.83 -0.60 -18.66
C PRO A 39 -25.51 -1.24 -18.20
N THR A 40 -24.84 -1.95 -19.11
CA THR A 40 -23.50 -2.52 -18.94
C THR A 40 -22.43 -1.48 -19.24
N MET A 41 -21.42 -1.37 -18.39
CA MET A 41 -20.27 -0.48 -18.58
C MET A 41 -19.00 -1.33 -18.82
N ASP A 42 -18.31 -1.10 -19.94
CA ASP A 42 -16.99 -1.67 -20.22
C ASP A 42 -15.91 -0.73 -19.64
N VAL A 43 -15.00 -1.23 -18.80
CA VAL A 43 -13.92 -0.44 -18.18
C VAL A 43 -12.56 -0.95 -18.66
N GLU A 44 -11.72 -0.04 -19.15
CA GLU A 44 -10.34 -0.30 -19.60
C GLU A 44 -9.36 0.36 -18.63
N VAL A 45 -8.38 -0.39 -18.10
CA VAL A 45 -7.41 0.06 -17.08
C VAL A 45 -6.00 0.03 -17.68
N ILE A 46 -5.27 1.16 -17.67
CA ILE A 46 -3.94 1.28 -18.27
C ILE A 46 -2.87 1.58 -17.20
N PHE A 47 -1.87 0.69 -17.14
CA PHE A 47 -0.57 0.73 -16.44
C PHE A 47 0.35 1.92 -16.82
N TRP A 48 0.98 2.63 -15.88
CA TRP A 48 2.19 3.44 -16.13
C TRP A 48 3.33 3.06 -15.19
N ASN A 49 4.54 2.95 -15.72
CA ASN A 49 5.79 2.66 -15.01
C ASN A 49 6.60 3.95 -14.81
N SER A 50 7.18 4.16 -13.63
CA SER A 50 7.87 5.38 -13.18
C SER A 50 9.36 5.47 -13.56
N VAL A 51 9.76 4.98 -14.73
CA VAL A 51 11.19 4.99 -15.16
C VAL A 51 11.69 6.39 -15.55
N LYS A 52 10.82 7.40 -15.57
CA LYS A 52 11.13 8.77 -16.03
C LYS A 52 11.93 9.63 -15.04
N ASP A 53 12.05 9.21 -13.79
CA ASP A 53 12.73 9.96 -12.72
C ASP A 53 14.13 9.41 -12.40
N SER A 54 14.72 8.62 -13.32
CA SER A 54 16.09 8.15 -13.19
C SER A 54 17.07 9.19 -13.73
N ASP A 55 18.02 9.62 -12.90
CA ASP A 55 19.15 10.48 -13.30
C ASP A 55 20.19 9.74 -14.17
N ASP A 56 19.92 8.50 -14.57
CA ASP A 56 20.78 7.66 -15.42
C ASP A 56 20.34 7.77 -16.90
N PRO A 57 21.09 8.50 -17.74
CA PRO A 57 20.72 8.72 -19.14
C PRO A 57 20.76 7.43 -19.98
N GLU A 58 21.60 6.46 -19.63
CA GLU A 58 21.69 5.18 -20.34
C GLU A 58 20.49 4.28 -20.05
N LEU A 59 19.99 4.31 -18.81
CA LEU A 59 18.79 3.57 -18.40
C LEU A 59 17.53 4.12 -19.09
N LEU A 60 17.43 5.45 -19.21
CA LEU A 60 16.34 6.13 -19.91
C LEU A 60 16.37 5.84 -21.41
N GLN A 61 17.56 5.87 -22.03
CA GLN A 61 17.71 5.60 -23.47
C GLN A 61 17.40 4.13 -23.79
N THR A 62 17.88 3.18 -22.97
CA THR A 62 17.59 1.75 -23.11
C THR A 62 16.08 1.45 -22.95
N TYR A 63 15.38 2.20 -22.11
CA TYR A 63 13.94 2.07 -21.93
C TYR A 63 13.16 2.59 -23.15
N LEU A 64 13.57 3.72 -23.73
CA LEU A 64 12.95 4.31 -24.92
C LEU A 64 13.18 3.47 -26.18
N ASP A 65 14.36 2.86 -26.32
CA ASP A 65 14.69 1.98 -27.46
C ASP A 65 13.93 0.64 -27.41
N ARG A 66 13.55 0.18 -26.21
CA ARG A 66 12.86 -1.10 -25.99
C ARG A 66 11.34 -1.04 -26.16
N TYR A 67 10.74 0.14 -26.05
CA TYR A 67 9.28 0.34 -26.14
C TYR A 67 8.93 1.54 -27.03
N PRO A 68 9.02 1.41 -28.37
CA PRO A 68 8.56 2.44 -29.28
C PRO A 68 7.03 2.65 -29.17
N ALA A 69 6.59 3.88 -29.40
CA ALA A 69 5.19 4.28 -29.26
C ALA A 69 4.27 3.44 -30.16
N GLY A 70 3.43 2.57 -29.57
CA GLY A 70 2.39 1.81 -30.28
C GLY A 70 2.11 0.37 -29.81
N ALA A 71 2.87 -0.19 -28.87
CA ALA A 71 2.80 -1.63 -28.55
C ALA A 71 1.88 -2.02 -27.37
N PHE A 72 0.57 -1.69 -27.39
CA PHE A 72 -0.40 -2.30 -26.45
C PHE A 72 -1.78 -2.48 -27.10
N ALA A 73 -2.33 -3.70 -27.07
CA ALA A 73 -3.69 -4.04 -27.50
C ALA A 73 -4.47 -4.73 -26.35
N PRO A 74 -5.81 -4.55 -26.23
CA PRO A 74 -6.59 -4.97 -25.06
C PRO A 74 -7.04 -6.45 -25.10
N ILE A 75 -7.10 -7.09 -23.91
CA ILE A 75 -7.64 -8.46 -23.71
C ILE A 75 -8.84 -8.42 -22.73
N ALA A 76 -10.02 -8.74 -23.28
CA ALA A 76 -11.29 -9.21 -22.69
C ALA A 76 -12.15 -8.32 -21.75
N LYS A 77 -13.49 -8.39 -21.96
CA LYS A 77 -14.60 -7.71 -21.24
C LYS A 77 -15.19 -8.60 -20.14
N LEU A 78 -15.60 -8.02 -19.01
CA LEU A 78 -16.25 -8.72 -17.88
C LEU A 78 -17.47 -7.94 -17.34
N LYS A 79 -18.52 -8.67 -16.96
CA LYS A 79 -19.85 -8.18 -16.52
C LYS A 79 -20.02 -8.53 -15.03
N ILE A 80 -20.47 -7.59 -14.18
CA ILE A 80 -20.62 -7.79 -12.72
C ILE A 80 -22.06 -7.45 -12.28
N GLU A 81 -22.68 -8.32 -11.47
CA GLU A 81 -24.01 -8.14 -10.87
C GLU A 81 -23.92 -7.85 -9.35
N ARG A 82 -24.88 -7.08 -8.82
CA ARG A 82 -24.87 -6.40 -7.51
C ARG A 82 -25.40 -7.31 -6.37
N LEU A 83 -24.74 -7.32 -5.20
CA LEU A 83 -25.27 -7.88 -3.95
C LEU A 83 -25.32 -6.78 -2.87
N ASN A 84 -26.49 -6.59 -2.24
CA ASN A 84 -26.77 -5.54 -1.26
C ASN A 84 -26.40 -5.99 0.17
N ALA A 85 -25.79 -5.09 0.97
CA ALA A 85 -25.65 -5.23 2.42
C ALA A 85 -26.05 -3.91 3.13
N PRO A 86 -26.66 -3.95 4.33
CA PRO A 86 -27.20 -2.77 5.00
C PRO A 86 -26.14 -1.98 5.81
N PRO A 87 -26.32 -0.65 6.00
CA PRO A 87 -25.37 0.21 6.70
C PRO A 87 -25.45 0.08 8.23
N LEU A 88 -24.30 0.11 8.89
CA LEU A 88 -24.15 0.18 10.35
C LEU A 88 -24.01 1.63 10.81
N THR A 89 -24.77 2.02 11.84
CA THR A 89 -24.72 3.34 12.48
C THR A 89 -23.65 3.39 13.59
N PRO A 90 -22.78 4.42 13.64
CA PRO A 90 -21.90 4.65 14.79
C PRO A 90 -22.67 5.25 15.97
N SER A 91 -22.79 4.51 17.06
CA SER A 91 -23.20 5.02 18.36
C SER A 91 -21.97 5.35 19.20
N GLY A 92 -21.67 6.62 19.40
CA GLY A 92 -20.63 7.06 20.32
C GLY A 92 -20.47 8.58 20.29
N ARG A 93 -20.72 9.23 21.43
CA ARG A 93 -20.56 10.68 21.61
C ARG A 93 -19.10 11.09 21.32
N VAL A 94 -18.93 11.95 20.31
CA VAL A 94 -17.69 12.67 20.05
C VAL A 94 -17.54 13.75 21.12
N ALA A 95 -16.39 13.76 21.81
CA ALA A 95 -16.01 14.83 22.72
C ALA A 95 -15.79 16.13 21.94
N ASP A 96 -16.18 17.26 22.53
CA ASP A 96 -16.28 18.60 21.93
C ASP A 96 -15.25 18.89 20.83
N GLU A 97 -15.72 18.94 19.57
CA GLU A 97 -14.92 19.37 18.42
C GLU A 97 -14.52 20.85 18.60
N PRO A 98 -13.24 21.21 18.40
CA PRO A 98 -12.82 22.60 18.43
C PRO A 98 -13.52 23.37 17.30
N THR A 99 -14.40 24.29 17.68
CA THR A 99 -15.18 25.12 16.75
C THR A 99 -14.28 26.15 16.05
N PHE A 100 -14.39 26.22 14.73
CA PHE A 100 -13.80 27.27 13.88
C PHE A 100 -14.23 28.65 14.38
N SER A 101 -13.27 29.50 14.76
CA SER A 101 -13.52 30.84 15.33
C SER A 101 -13.28 32.01 14.35
N GLY A 102 -12.93 31.71 13.09
CA GLY A 102 -12.64 32.73 12.07
C GLY A 102 -13.82 33.02 11.15
N SER A 103 -14.01 34.28 10.76
CA SER A 103 -14.91 34.68 9.66
C SER A 103 -14.13 35.08 8.39
N GLU A 104 -12.81 34.89 8.40
CA GLU A 104 -11.93 35.24 7.28
C GLU A 104 -11.83 34.08 6.28
N SER A 105 -12.21 34.35 5.03
CA SER A 105 -11.98 33.45 3.90
C SER A 105 -10.48 33.44 3.58
N TYR A 106 -9.87 32.24 3.61
CA TYR A 106 -8.45 32.03 3.26
C TYR A 106 -8.23 31.76 1.77
N GLY A 107 -9.31 31.61 1.02
CA GLY A 107 -9.30 31.21 -0.37
C GLY A 107 -10.70 31.09 -0.94
N ARG A 108 -10.75 30.81 -2.23
CA ARG A 108 -11.98 30.80 -3.01
C ARG A 108 -12.21 29.47 -3.70
N GLN A 109 -13.48 29.18 -3.95
CA GLN A 109 -13.90 28.05 -4.78
C GLN A 109 -13.89 28.47 -6.25
N GLU A 110 -13.35 27.62 -7.11
CA GLU A 110 -13.40 27.76 -8.56
C GLU A 110 -13.93 26.45 -9.17
N VAL A 111 -14.77 26.54 -10.21
CA VAL A 111 -15.23 25.35 -10.96
C VAL A 111 -14.52 25.32 -12.31
N LEU A 112 -13.76 24.27 -12.53
CA LEU A 112 -13.05 23.99 -13.77
C LEU A 112 -13.83 22.94 -14.57
N ARG A 113 -13.95 23.12 -15.88
CA ARG A 113 -14.53 22.11 -16.77
C ARG A 113 -13.43 21.45 -17.58
N VAL A 114 -13.23 20.16 -17.37
CA VAL A 114 -12.12 19.39 -17.93
C VAL A 114 -12.65 18.36 -18.90
N THR A 115 -12.15 18.36 -20.13
CA THR A 115 -12.44 17.28 -21.08
C THR A 115 -11.43 16.15 -20.85
N LEU A 116 -11.92 14.99 -20.43
CA LEU A 116 -11.08 13.81 -20.23
C LEU A 116 -10.56 13.33 -21.59
N GLY A 117 -9.26 13.04 -21.70
CA GLY A 117 -8.61 12.72 -22.98
C GLY A 117 -9.26 11.53 -23.72
N GLY A 118 -9.49 11.71 -25.03
CA GLY A 118 -9.89 10.65 -25.98
C GLY A 118 -8.69 10.09 -26.76
N SER A 119 -8.84 8.86 -27.28
CA SER A 119 -7.80 7.98 -27.86
C SER A 119 -6.54 8.68 -28.39
N GLY A 120 -5.42 8.50 -27.68
CA GLY A 120 -4.10 9.05 -28.00
C GLY A 120 -3.49 9.83 -26.83
N SER A 121 -4.33 10.55 -26.06
CA SER A 121 -3.99 11.09 -24.74
C SER A 121 -4.93 10.43 -23.73
N ARG A 122 -4.36 9.50 -22.95
CA ARG A 122 -5.03 8.60 -22.00
C ARG A 122 -6.13 9.32 -21.20
N GLY A 123 -7.31 8.70 -21.05
CA GLY A 123 -8.49 9.20 -20.32
C GLY A 123 -8.30 9.35 -18.81
N VAL A 124 -7.20 9.96 -18.38
CA VAL A 124 -6.76 10.17 -17.02
C VAL A 124 -6.64 11.68 -16.80
N LEU A 125 -7.10 12.16 -15.64
CA LEU A 125 -7.01 13.58 -15.28
C LEU A 125 -5.56 14.08 -15.27
N GLY A 126 -4.58 13.19 -15.04
CA GLY A 126 -3.15 13.51 -15.07
C GLY A 126 -2.70 14.26 -13.83
N LEU A 127 -3.13 13.80 -12.65
CA LEU A 127 -2.81 14.41 -11.37
C LEU A 127 -2.19 13.38 -10.42
N ARG A 128 -1.26 13.84 -9.59
CA ARG A 128 -0.99 13.20 -8.29
C ARG A 128 -1.44 14.14 -7.19
N GLY A 129 -2.04 13.56 -6.16
CA GLY A 129 -2.51 14.33 -5.02
C GLY A 129 -2.49 13.51 -3.74
N GLN A 130 -2.74 14.20 -2.64
CA GLN A 130 -2.79 13.63 -1.30
C GLN A 130 -4.10 14.00 -0.62
N THR A 131 -4.61 13.12 0.22
CA THR A 131 -5.75 13.43 1.09
C THR A 131 -5.27 14.38 2.19
N LEU A 132 -6.02 15.45 2.44
CA LEU A 132 -5.67 16.38 3.50
C LEU A 132 -6.19 15.90 4.85
N ASP A 133 -5.35 16.06 5.88
CA ASP A 133 -5.75 15.84 7.26
C ASP A 133 -6.77 16.88 7.74
N ALA A 134 -7.56 16.51 8.75
CA ALA A 134 -8.62 17.35 9.30
C ALA A 134 -8.12 18.71 9.84
N PHE A 135 -6.84 18.82 10.25
CA PHE A 135 -6.29 20.09 10.73
C PHE A 135 -6.28 21.17 9.65
N TRP A 136 -6.28 20.83 8.36
CA TRP A 136 -6.45 21.82 7.28
C TRP A 136 -7.81 22.50 7.36
N GLN A 137 -8.89 21.74 7.56
CA GLN A 137 -10.23 22.30 7.68
C GLN A 137 -10.35 23.22 8.91
N ILE A 138 -9.68 22.86 10.01
CA ILE A 138 -9.64 23.68 11.22
C ILE A 138 -8.79 24.94 11.00
N ALA A 139 -7.69 24.82 10.25
CA ALA A 139 -6.75 25.92 10.01
C ALA A 139 -7.28 26.92 9.00
N ILE A 140 -7.84 26.50 7.86
CA ILE A 140 -8.17 27.39 6.75
C ILE A 140 -9.66 27.42 6.37
N GLY A 141 -10.48 26.58 7.01
CA GLY A 141 -11.94 26.56 6.83
C GLY A 141 -12.47 25.26 6.21
N PRO A 142 -13.75 24.92 6.46
CA PRO A 142 -14.38 23.68 5.96
C PRO A 142 -14.44 23.61 4.43
N GLU A 143 -14.39 24.75 3.74
CA GLU A 143 -14.36 24.84 2.29
C GLU A 143 -13.11 24.22 1.66
N ALA A 144 -12.03 24.02 2.42
CA ALA A 144 -10.80 23.38 1.98
C ALA A 144 -10.79 21.86 2.25
N LYS A 145 -11.94 21.26 2.54
CA LYS A 145 -12.09 19.81 2.65
C LYS A 145 -11.97 19.17 1.26
N GLY A 146 -10.94 18.36 1.06
CA GLY A 146 -10.72 17.70 -0.21
C GLY A 146 -9.35 17.04 -0.32
N ALA A 147 -8.93 16.83 -1.56
CA ALA A 147 -7.64 16.24 -1.89
C ALA A 147 -6.74 17.27 -2.56
N ILE A 148 -5.56 17.53 -2.00
CA ILE A 148 -4.61 18.50 -2.52
C ILE A 148 -3.84 17.93 -3.70
N VAL A 149 -3.66 18.75 -4.72
CA VAL A 149 -2.87 18.42 -5.90
C VAL A 149 -1.40 18.67 -5.60
N VAL A 150 -0.58 17.62 -5.69
CA VAL A 150 0.86 17.71 -5.45
C VAL A 150 1.63 17.83 -6.77
N GLU A 151 1.10 17.24 -7.84
CA GLU A 151 1.72 17.23 -9.16
C GLU A 151 0.67 17.23 -10.27
N VAL A 152 0.94 17.98 -11.33
CA VAL A 152 0.18 17.94 -12.59
C VAL A 152 1.08 17.29 -13.63
N LEU A 153 0.66 16.14 -14.14
CA LEU A 153 1.45 15.33 -15.07
C LEU A 153 1.37 15.93 -16.49
N PRO A 154 2.51 16.12 -17.18
CA PRO A 154 2.52 16.65 -18.55
C PRO A 154 1.71 15.78 -19.52
N GLY A 155 0.95 16.43 -20.41
CA GLY A 155 0.08 15.78 -21.39
C GLY A 155 -1.25 15.27 -20.83
N GLY A 156 -1.55 15.55 -19.55
CA GLY A 156 -2.82 15.21 -18.89
C GLY A 156 -3.92 16.23 -19.11
N ALA A 157 -5.18 15.82 -18.91
CA ALA A 157 -6.33 16.72 -19.06
C ALA A 157 -6.32 17.90 -18.06
N ALA A 158 -5.73 17.71 -16.88
CA ALA A 158 -5.59 18.76 -15.86
C ALA A 158 -4.65 19.91 -16.29
N GLU A 159 -3.66 19.64 -17.14
CA GLU A 159 -2.76 20.66 -17.68
C GLU A 159 -3.53 21.69 -18.52
N GLN A 160 -4.55 21.22 -19.26
CA GLN A 160 -5.36 22.06 -20.16
C GLN A 160 -6.29 23.03 -19.42
N VAL A 161 -6.59 22.75 -18.15
CA VAL A 161 -7.56 23.52 -17.35
C VAL A 161 -6.93 24.40 -16.27
N ARG A 162 -5.62 24.66 -16.37
CA ARG A 162 -4.86 25.51 -15.43
C ARG A 162 -5.00 25.08 -13.96
N LEU A 163 -5.25 23.79 -13.73
CA LEU A 163 -5.16 23.19 -12.40
C LEU A 163 -3.68 23.13 -12.01
N ARG A 164 -3.34 23.40 -10.75
CA ARG A 164 -1.96 23.62 -10.30
C ARG A 164 -1.67 22.86 -9.02
N ARG A 165 -0.38 22.64 -8.76
CA ARG A 165 0.10 22.21 -7.43
C ARG A 165 -0.43 23.16 -6.35
N GLY A 166 -1.02 22.59 -5.31
CA GLY A 166 -1.68 23.29 -4.21
C GLY A 166 -3.19 23.43 -4.36
N ASP A 167 -3.77 23.30 -5.57
CA ASP A 167 -5.24 23.30 -5.68
C ASP A 167 -5.82 22.12 -4.89
N ILE A 168 -6.88 22.37 -4.13
CA ILE A 168 -7.58 21.32 -3.37
C ILE A 168 -8.83 20.94 -4.13
N VAL A 169 -8.94 19.71 -4.62
CA VAL A 169 -10.16 19.22 -5.26
C VAL A 169 -11.20 18.93 -4.19
N THR A 170 -12.27 19.71 -4.17
CA THR A 170 -13.35 19.65 -3.16
C THR A 170 -14.57 18.89 -3.68
N ARG A 171 -14.86 18.96 -4.99
CA ARG A 171 -15.93 18.20 -5.64
C ARG A 171 -15.59 17.77 -7.06
N VAL A 172 -16.18 16.66 -7.50
CA VAL A 172 -16.21 16.22 -8.90
C VAL A 172 -17.64 15.90 -9.29
N GLU A 173 -18.16 16.49 -10.36
CA GLU A 173 -19.57 16.36 -10.79
C GLU A 173 -20.57 16.66 -9.65
N GLY A 174 -20.26 17.66 -8.82
CA GLY A 174 -21.09 18.05 -7.67
C GLY A 174 -21.05 17.08 -6.48
N GLN A 175 -20.34 15.96 -6.58
CA GLN A 175 -20.13 15.04 -5.46
C GLN A 175 -18.91 15.45 -4.64
N ASP A 176 -19.04 15.44 -3.32
CA ASP A 176 -17.96 15.77 -2.39
C ASP A 176 -16.78 14.81 -2.53
N VAL A 177 -15.58 15.37 -2.46
CA VAL A 177 -14.31 14.63 -2.44
C VAL A 177 -13.78 14.65 -1.01
N ALA A 178 -13.60 13.47 -0.41
CA ALA A 178 -12.96 13.34 0.89
C ALA A 178 -11.49 12.93 0.74
N ALA A 179 -11.15 12.18 -0.31
CA ALA A 179 -9.81 11.66 -0.55
C ALA A 179 -9.44 11.65 -2.04
N MET A 180 -8.16 11.50 -2.35
CA MET A 180 -7.70 11.39 -3.75
C MET A 180 -8.31 10.17 -4.48
N ALA A 181 -8.67 9.11 -3.73
CA ALA A 181 -9.40 7.96 -4.27
C ALA A 181 -10.80 8.32 -4.79
N ASP A 182 -11.49 9.30 -4.18
CA ASP A 182 -12.78 9.78 -4.67
C ASP A 182 -12.63 10.48 -6.01
N VAL A 183 -11.58 11.29 -6.17
CA VAL A 183 -11.27 11.94 -7.46
C VAL A 183 -11.08 10.88 -8.53
N ALA A 184 -10.24 9.87 -8.28
CA ALA A 184 -9.99 8.79 -9.22
C ALA A 184 -11.28 8.03 -9.58
N ARG A 185 -12.10 7.69 -8.57
CA ARG A 185 -13.38 6.98 -8.75
C ARG A 185 -14.38 7.81 -9.56
N LEU A 186 -14.59 9.07 -9.20
CA LEU A 186 -15.59 9.95 -9.82
C LEU A 186 -15.22 10.29 -11.27
N ILE A 187 -13.94 10.53 -11.54
CA ILE A 187 -13.44 10.74 -12.90
C ILE A 187 -13.59 9.46 -13.73
N GLY A 188 -13.29 8.29 -13.15
CA GLY A 188 -13.47 7.00 -13.83
C GLY A 188 -14.92 6.71 -14.23
N GLN A 189 -15.90 7.21 -13.48
CA GLN A 189 -17.34 7.06 -13.80
C GLN A 189 -17.78 7.89 -15.01
N ALA A 190 -17.14 9.03 -15.29
CA ALA A 190 -17.52 9.88 -16.43
C ALA A 190 -17.11 9.26 -17.77
N GLY A 191 -15.97 8.56 -17.81
CA GLY A 191 -15.44 7.92 -19.03
C GLY A 191 -14.69 8.89 -19.98
N PRO A 192 -13.88 8.35 -20.90
CA PRO A 192 -13.02 9.15 -21.78
C PRO A 192 -13.83 10.04 -22.73
N GLY A 193 -13.28 11.21 -23.07
CA GLY A 193 -13.91 12.19 -23.96
C GLY A 193 -15.04 13.01 -23.35
N LYS A 194 -15.48 12.70 -22.11
CA LYS A 194 -16.50 13.49 -21.42
C LYS A 194 -15.92 14.74 -20.77
N GLN A 195 -16.73 15.79 -20.74
CA GLN A 195 -16.44 16.98 -19.94
C GLN A 195 -16.89 16.74 -18.51
N VAL A 196 -16.00 17.00 -17.56
CA VAL A 196 -16.23 16.85 -16.11
C VAL A 196 -16.01 18.19 -15.41
N ALA A 197 -16.94 18.57 -14.53
CA ALA A 197 -16.84 19.70 -13.64
C ALA A 197 -16.05 19.30 -12.38
N ILE A 198 -14.96 20.00 -12.12
CA ILE A 198 -14.10 19.84 -10.95
C ILE A 198 -14.15 21.14 -10.16
N GLN A 199 -14.67 21.05 -8.94
CA GLN A 199 -14.62 22.17 -8.01
C GLN A 199 -13.31 22.08 -7.22
N ILE A 200 -12.59 23.20 -7.17
CA ILE A 200 -11.35 23.34 -6.42
C ILE A 200 -11.45 24.48 -5.42
N TRP A 201 -10.73 24.36 -4.31
CA TRP A 201 -10.36 25.47 -3.44
C TRP A 201 -8.93 25.91 -3.75
N ARG A 202 -8.70 27.23 -3.78
CA ARG A 202 -7.39 27.83 -3.98
C ARG A 202 -7.19 28.99 -2.99
N PRO A 203 -6.00 29.16 -2.38
CA PRO A 203 -5.75 30.28 -1.48
C PRO A 203 -5.91 31.62 -2.18
N ASP A 204 -6.36 32.63 -1.42
CA ASP A 204 -6.45 34.00 -1.91
C ASP A 204 -5.04 34.62 -1.98
N GLY A 205 -4.63 34.99 -3.19
CA GLY A 205 -3.26 35.40 -3.48
C GLY A 205 -2.36 34.21 -3.80
N ASP A 206 -1.21 34.12 -3.13
CA ASP A 206 -0.26 33.02 -3.27
C ASP A 206 -0.05 32.28 -1.94
N TYR A 207 0.63 31.13 -1.98
CA TYR A 207 0.94 30.37 -0.77
C TYR A 207 1.80 31.14 0.22
N LYS A 208 2.59 32.13 -0.21
CA LYS A 208 3.36 32.99 0.70
C LYS A 208 2.44 33.83 1.58
N THR A 209 1.36 34.36 1.00
CA THR A 209 0.34 35.12 1.73
C THR A 209 -0.38 34.24 2.75
N LEU A 210 -0.76 33.02 2.35
CA LEU A 210 -1.37 32.05 3.26
C LEU A 210 -0.41 31.68 4.41
N VAL A 211 0.86 31.43 4.11
CA VAL A 211 1.90 31.14 5.11
C VAL A 211 2.02 32.25 6.14
N ALA A 212 2.05 33.53 5.73
CA ALA A 212 2.16 34.64 6.67
C ALA A 212 0.98 34.69 7.66
N ARG A 213 -0.25 34.42 7.17
CA ARG A 213 -1.45 34.38 8.02
C ARG A 213 -1.45 33.18 8.98
N LEU A 214 -1.06 32.00 8.48
CA LEU A 214 -0.95 30.79 9.30
C LEU A 214 0.15 30.91 10.35
N ALA A 215 1.30 31.50 9.99
CA ALA A 215 2.39 31.76 10.92
C ALA A 215 1.96 32.69 12.06
N ALA A 216 1.24 33.78 11.76
CA ALA A 216 0.72 34.70 12.77
C ALA A 216 -0.27 34.04 13.76
N ARG A 217 -1.01 33.01 13.32
CA ARG A 217 -1.87 32.18 14.18
C ARG A 217 -1.05 31.17 14.98
N ALA A 218 -0.11 30.48 14.33
CA ALA A 218 0.80 29.55 14.97
C ALA A 218 1.64 30.22 16.07
N ASP A 219 2.04 31.48 15.90
CA ASP A 219 2.69 32.31 16.92
C ASP A 219 1.82 32.55 18.17
N LYS A 220 0.51 32.39 18.03
CA LYS A 220 -0.47 32.46 19.13
C LYS A 220 -0.89 31.06 19.60
N ASN A 221 -0.03 30.06 19.40
CA ASN A 221 -0.22 28.65 19.79
C ASN A 221 -1.41 27.95 19.11
N ASP A 222 -1.78 28.39 17.89
CA ASP A 222 -2.74 27.67 17.06
C ASP A 222 -2.08 26.45 16.40
N ALA A 223 -2.22 25.28 17.03
CA ALA A 223 -1.63 24.03 16.56
C ALA A 223 -2.11 23.60 15.16
N PRO A 224 -3.43 23.64 14.82
CA PRO A 224 -3.87 23.40 13.46
C PRO A 224 -3.19 24.29 12.42
N ALA A 225 -3.04 25.59 12.68
CA ALA A 225 -2.37 26.51 11.77
C ALA A 225 -0.88 26.15 11.61
N ALA A 226 -0.20 25.80 12.70
CA ALA A 226 1.20 25.33 12.66
C ALA A 226 1.36 24.02 11.87
N LEU A 227 0.43 23.06 12.02
CA LEU A 227 0.45 21.80 11.25
C LEU A 227 0.17 22.02 9.76
N ALA A 228 -0.80 22.88 9.41
CA ALA A 228 -1.04 23.25 8.01
C ALA A 228 0.18 23.94 7.40
N LEU A 229 0.86 24.81 8.16
CA LEU A 229 2.09 25.45 7.73
C LEU A 229 3.22 24.44 7.52
N ALA A 230 3.40 23.48 8.43
CA ALA A 230 4.36 22.40 8.25
C ALA A 230 4.10 21.61 6.96
N GLU A 231 2.84 21.32 6.67
CA GLU A 231 2.44 20.56 5.48
C GLU A 231 2.70 21.36 4.19
N ILE A 232 2.52 22.69 4.20
CA ILE A 232 2.88 23.56 3.07
C ILE A 232 4.37 23.43 2.73
N TYR A 233 5.25 23.45 3.74
CA TYR A 233 6.69 23.28 3.55
C TYR A 233 7.07 21.87 3.10
N ARG A 234 6.47 20.84 3.72
CA ARG A 234 6.72 19.43 3.37
C ARG A 234 6.29 19.12 1.94
N LEU A 235 5.13 19.63 1.51
CA LEU A 235 4.62 19.46 0.15
C LEU A 235 5.26 20.44 -0.84
N GLY A 236 6.24 21.24 -0.45
CA GLY A 236 6.95 22.16 -1.33
C GLY A 236 6.07 23.14 -2.09
N LEU A 237 4.94 23.57 -1.50
CA LEU A 237 3.98 24.48 -2.15
C LEU A 237 4.53 25.90 -2.32
N LEU A 238 5.69 26.19 -1.74
CA LEU A 238 6.48 27.41 -1.93
C LEU A 238 7.57 27.27 -3.01
N GLY A 239 7.57 26.19 -3.78
CA GLY A 239 8.47 25.95 -4.92
C GLY A 239 9.50 24.85 -4.71
N ARG A 240 9.82 24.51 -3.45
CA ARG A 240 10.64 23.35 -3.09
C ARG A 240 10.25 22.85 -1.70
N GLU A 241 10.48 21.58 -1.44
CA GLU A 241 10.29 20.98 -0.12
C GLU A 241 11.28 21.55 0.89
N ASP A 242 10.81 21.77 2.12
CA ASP A 242 11.65 22.19 3.25
C ASP A 242 11.28 21.40 4.50
N VAL A 243 11.89 20.23 4.64
CA VAL A 243 11.64 19.31 5.77
C VAL A 243 12.08 19.93 7.10
N SER A 244 13.14 20.75 7.10
CA SER A 244 13.63 21.40 8.31
C SER A 244 12.60 22.40 8.83
N GLU A 245 12.06 23.24 7.95
CA GLU A 245 11.04 24.20 8.33
C GLU A 245 9.72 23.50 8.72
N ALA A 246 9.34 22.43 8.01
CA ALA A 246 8.20 21.61 8.39
C ALA A 246 8.32 21.05 9.82
N LEU A 247 9.48 20.47 10.18
CA LEU A 247 9.74 19.96 11.52
C LEU A 247 9.68 21.06 12.59
N LYS A 248 10.22 22.26 12.33
CA LYS A 248 10.12 23.39 13.28
C LYS A 248 8.67 23.72 13.62
N TRP A 249 7.79 23.79 12.60
CA TRP A 249 6.38 24.07 12.82
C TRP A 249 5.64 22.92 13.51
N GLN A 250 6.01 21.66 13.23
CA GLN A 250 5.49 20.51 13.97
C GLN A 250 5.91 20.51 15.44
N HIS A 251 7.17 20.84 15.75
CA HIS A 251 7.65 21.02 17.14
C HIS A 251 6.82 22.08 17.86
N LYS A 252 6.69 23.27 17.26
CA LYS A 252 5.90 24.35 17.84
C LYS A 252 4.44 23.94 18.06
N ALA A 253 3.84 23.22 17.10
CA ALA A 253 2.49 22.69 17.24
C ALA A 253 2.39 21.69 18.40
N ALA A 254 3.36 20.78 18.53
CA ALA A 254 3.38 19.76 19.59
C ALA A 254 3.59 20.36 20.98
N GLU A 255 4.39 21.43 21.09
CA GLU A 255 4.65 22.16 22.34
C GLU A 255 3.40 22.85 22.91
N THR A 256 2.36 23.06 22.11
CA THR A 256 1.07 23.60 22.59
C THR A 256 0.27 22.63 23.47
N GLY A 257 0.66 21.35 23.53
CA GLY A 257 -0.12 20.30 24.17
C GLY A 257 -1.07 19.53 23.23
N SER A 258 -1.14 19.91 21.95
CA SER A 258 -1.97 19.20 20.96
C SER A 258 -1.51 17.76 20.75
N THR A 259 -2.35 16.80 21.14
CA THR A 259 -2.11 15.36 20.96
C THR A 259 -1.93 14.97 19.50
N VAL A 260 -2.71 15.59 18.61
CA VAL A 260 -2.58 15.41 17.15
C VAL A 260 -1.21 15.86 16.67
N ALA A 261 -0.74 17.03 17.11
CA ALA A 261 0.56 17.54 16.69
C ALA A 261 1.72 16.71 17.23
N MET A 262 1.66 16.28 18.49
CA MET A 262 2.65 15.37 19.07
C MET A 262 2.71 14.03 18.30
N PHE A 263 1.56 13.48 17.92
CA PHE A 263 1.49 12.26 17.11
C PHE A 263 2.09 12.49 15.71
N VAL A 264 1.70 13.56 15.01
CA VAL A 264 2.20 13.88 13.65
C VAL A 264 3.72 14.08 13.66
N LEU A 265 4.24 14.83 14.63
CA LEU A 265 5.68 15.01 14.82
C LEU A 265 6.39 13.68 15.06
N GLY A 266 5.87 12.87 16.00
CA GLY A 266 6.40 11.53 16.27
C GLY A 266 6.44 10.65 15.02
N THR A 267 5.38 10.67 14.19
CA THR A 267 5.36 9.90 12.94
C THR A 267 6.36 10.41 11.90
N THR A 268 6.55 11.73 11.82
CA THR A 268 7.50 12.35 10.89
C THR A 268 8.94 11.98 11.28
N LEU A 269 9.27 12.11 12.56
CA LEU A 269 10.57 11.72 13.12
C LEU A 269 10.83 10.21 12.99
N ALA A 270 9.83 9.37 13.23
CA ALA A 270 9.99 7.92 13.09
C ALA A 270 10.19 7.44 11.65
N ALA A 271 9.71 8.22 10.67
CA ALA A 271 9.90 7.94 9.25
C ALA A 271 11.21 8.51 8.68
N SER A 272 11.98 9.26 9.49
CA SER A 272 13.17 9.96 9.03
C SER A 272 14.23 9.00 8.47
N GLN A 273 15.05 9.53 7.56
CA GLN A 273 16.12 8.80 6.89
C GLN A 273 17.42 9.60 7.01
N GLY A 274 18.55 8.89 6.91
CA GLY A 274 19.87 9.52 6.93
C GLY A 274 20.58 9.39 8.28
N PRO A 275 21.67 10.15 8.48
CA PRO A 275 22.61 9.93 9.58
C PRO A 275 22.04 10.26 10.97
N GLU A 276 21.01 11.10 11.07
CA GLU A 276 20.37 11.47 12.35
C GLU A 276 19.23 10.53 12.78
N LYS A 277 18.90 9.51 11.97
CA LYS A 277 17.74 8.63 12.18
C LYS A 277 17.63 8.07 13.61
N GLU A 278 18.73 7.63 14.22
CA GLU A 278 18.67 7.05 15.57
C GLU A 278 18.27 8.07 16.65
N LYS A 279 18.77 9.31 16.51
CA LYS A 279 18.42 10.43 17.38
C LYS A 279 16.95 10.82 17.18
N GLU A 280 16.50 10.90 15.93
CA GLU A 280 15.11 11.24 15.60
C GLU A 280 14.13 10.14 16.03
N LEU A 281 14.49 8.85 15.92
CA LEU A 281 13.70 7.75 16.47
C LEU A 281 13.58 7.86 17.99
N SER A 282 14.68 8.16 18.68
CA SER A 282 14.67 8.37 20.14
C SER A 282 13.76 9.54 20.53
N GLU A 283 13.75 10.60 19.74
CA GLU A 283 12.86 11.74 19.93
C GLU A 283 11.39 11.39 19.62
N ALA A 284 11.13 10.61 18.56
CA ALA A 284 9.80 10.11 18.23
C ALA A 284 9.18 9.33 19.40
N VAL A 285 9.96 8.48 20.09
CA VAL A 285 9.52 7.78 21.30
C VAL A 285 9.05 8.76 22.38
N GLN A 286 9.76 9.86 22.59
CA GLN A 286 9.40 10.87 23.58
C GLN A 286 8.08 11.57 23.22
N TRP A 287 7.90 11.97 21.96
CA TRP A 287 6.66 12.61 21.51
C TRP A 287 5.47 11.67 21.50
N PHE A 288 5.65 10.42 21.06
CA PHE A 288 4.60 9.39 21.18
C PHE A 288 4.25 9.12 22.64
N ARG A 289 5.21 9.12 23.56
CA ARG A 289 4.92 9.00 25.00
C ARG A 289 4.08 10.15 25.51
N LYS A 290 4.46 11.40 25.24
CA LYS A 290 3.68 12.58 25.63
C LYS A 290 2.25 12.51 25.07
N ALA A 291 2.10 12.18 23.78
CA ALA A 291 0.78 12.03 23.15
C ALA A 291 -0.04 10.89 23.77
N SER A 292 0.60 9.76 24.08
CA SER A 292 -0.05 8.60 24.71
C SER A 292 -0.52 8.91 26.13
N GLU A 293 0.30 9.62 26.91
CA GLU A 293 -0.03 10.05 28.27
C GLU A 293 -1.14 11.10 28.28
N ALA A 294 -1.21 11.93 27.24
CA ALA A 294 -2.32 12.86 26.98
C ALA A 294 -3.55 12.19 26.33
N GLY A 295 -3.55 10.86 26.17
CA GLY A 295 -4.73 10.08 25.78
C GLY A 295 -4.89 9.80 24.29
N ASP A 296 -3.89 10.07 23.43
CA ASP A 296 -3.99 9.74 22.00
C ASP A 296 -3.83 8.23 21.77
N PRO A 297 -4.87 7.53 21.30
CA PRO A 297 -4.83 6.07 21.18
C PRO A 297 -4.04 5.60 19.96
N ARG A 298 -3.78 6.48 18.97
CA ARG A 298 -2.87 6.21 17.84
C ARG A 298 -1.42 6.26 18.31
N ALA A 299 -1.09 7.23 19.17
CA ALA A 299 0.22 7.31 19.78
C ALA A 299 0.50 6.12 20.71
N MET A 300 -0.50 5.63 21.45
CA MET A 300 -0.37 4.41 22.26
C MET A 300 -0.01 3.20 21.39
N HIS A 301 -0.66 3.04 20.24
CA HIS A 301 -0.28 2.01 19.26
C HIS A 301 1.16 2.21 18.76
N ALA A 302 1.49 3.42 18.30
CA ALA A 302 2.82 3.72 17.76
C ALA A 302 3.92 3.46 18.79
N LEU A 303 3.75 3.92 20.03
CA LEU A 303 4.70 3.68 21.11
C LEU A 303 4.85 2.19 21.43
N GLY A 304 3.75 1.43 21.39
CA GLY A 304 3.79 -0.03 21.48
C GLY A 304 4.67 -0.65 20.40
N VAL A 305 4.53 -0.21 19.14
CA VAL A 305 5.38 -0.67 18.01
C VAL A 305 6.85 -0.30 18.23
N MET A 306 7.13 0.90 18.74
CA MET A 306 8.51 1.34 19.02
C MET A 306 9.19 0.42 20.03
N TYR A 307 8.53 0.12 21.16
CA TYR A 307 9.05 -0.82 22.15
C TYR A 307 9.16 -2.26 21.61
N ASP A 308 8.19 -2.69 20.81
CA ASP A 308 8.15 -4.06 20.33
C ASP A 308 9.31 -4.40 19.38
N ASN A 309 9.77 -3.40 18.63
CA ASN A 309 10.86 -3.53 17.66
C ASN A 309 12.18 -2.95 18.16
N GLY A 310 12.18 -2.17 19.25
CA GLY A 310 13.36 -1.46 19.73
C GLY A 310 13.74 -0.28 18.83
N PHE A 311 12.76 0.42 18.26
CA PHE A 311 13.01 1.62 17.45
C PHE A 311 13.18 2.83 18.37
N GLY A 312 14.37 3.45 18.39
CA GLY A 312 14.68 4.59 19.27
C GLY A 312 14.63 4.25 20.77
N THR A 313 14.59 2.96 21.11
CA THR A 313 14.50 2.44 22.47
C THR A 313 14.97 0.98 22.51
N SER A 314 15.20 0.43 23.69
CA SER A 314 15.46 -1.01 23.83
C SER A 314 14.20 -1.81 23.56
N LYS A 315 14.33 -2.95 22.88
CA LYS A 315 13.21 -3.87 22.64
C LYS A 315 12.63 -4.36 23.97
N ASP A 316 11.33 -4.13 24.18
CA ASP A 316 10.61 -4.52 25.40
C ASP A 316 9.16 -4.92 25.07
N ALA A 317 8.92 -6.24 25.05
CA ALA A 317 7.59 -6.76 24.74
C ALA A 317 6.56 -6.51 25.85
N VAL A 318 6.98 -6.35 27.12
CA VAL A 318 6.06 -6.11 28.24
C VAL A 318 5.55 -4.67 28.19
N GLU A 319 6.45 -3.72 27.93
CA GLU A 319 6.07 -2.32 27.70
C GLU A 319 5.21 -2.17 26.44
N ALA A 320 5.52 -2.88 25.37
CA ALA A 320 4.69 -2.92 24.17
C ALA A 320 3.26 -3.39 24.49
N VAL A 321 3.09 -4.51 25.21
CA VAL A 321 1.78 -4.99 25.67
C VAL A 321 1.04 -3.93 26.50
N ARG A 322 1.75 -3.24 27.40
CA ARG A 322 1.15 -2.20 28.24
C ARG A 322 0.53 -1.09 27.40
N TRP A 323 1.25 -0.62 26.38
CA TRP A 323 0.77 0.45 25.49
C TRP A 323 -0.29 -0.02 24.50
N PHE A 324 -0.13 -1.21 23.90
CA PHE A 324 -1.16 -1.77 23.03
C PHE A 324 -2.47 -2.03 23.79
N ARG A 325 -2.41 -2.50 25.04
CA ARG A 325 -3.60 -2.65 25.88
C ARG A 325 -4.29 -1.31 26.13
N LYS A 326 -3.55 -0.27 26.54
CA LYS A 326 -4.12 1.06 26.72
C LYS A 326 -4.76 1.60 25.43
N GLY A 327 -4.10 1.47 24.29
CA GLY A 327 -4.65 1.87 22.99
C GLY A 327 -5.89 1.07 22.60
N SER A 328 -5.91 -0.24 22.91
CA SER A 328 -7.05 -1.13 22.72
C SER A 328 -8.25 -0.70 23.58
N ASP A 329 -8.03 -0.43 24.86
CA ASP A 329 -9.06 0.03 25.79
C ASP A 329 -9.63 1.40 25.39
N ALA A 330 -8.81 2.23 24.73
CA ALA A 330 -9.21 3.51 24.15
C ALA A 330 -9.81 3.40 22.73
N GLY A 331 -10.07 2.19 22.22
CA GLY A 331 -10.79 1.98 20.96
C GLY A 331 -9.94 1.93 19.69
N ASN A 332 -8.60 1.97 19.78
CA ASN A 332 -7.76 1.91 18.59
C ASN A 332 -7.69 0.48 18.02
N ALA A 333 -8.24 0.29 16.82
CA ALA A 333 -8.33 -1.02 16.18
C ALA A 333 -6.95 -1.65 15.86
N ALA A 334 -5.92 -0.84 15.57
CA ALA A 334 -4.57 -1.36 15.34
C ALA A 334 -3.91 -1.83 16.65
N ALA A 335 -4.10 -1.10 17.75
CA ALA A 335 -3.67 -1.51 19.08
C ALA A 335 -4.39 -2.80 19.54
N MET A 336 -5.70 -2.92 19.27
CA MET A 336 -6.45 -4.16 19.52
C MET A 336 -5.84 -5.34 18.77
N ALA A 337 -5.55 -5.18 17.47
CA ALA A 337 -4.95 -6.24 16.65
C ALA A 337 -3.55 -6.64 17.15
N ALA A 338 -2.71 -5.65 17.48
CA ALA A 338 -1.36 -5.89 18.00
C ALA A 338 -1.41 -6.59 19.37
N PHE A 339 -2.26 -6.14 20.29
CA PHE A 339 -2.42 -6.77 21.59
C PHE A 339 -2.99 -8.19 21.47
N ALA A 340 -3.99 -8.39 20.62
CA ALA A 340 -4.54 -9.70 20.30
C ALA A 340 -3.45 -10.65 19.83
N GLN A 341 -2.62 -10.22 18.87
CA GLN A 341 -1.51 -11.04 18.37
C GLN A 341 -0.50 -11.40 19.47
N MET A 342 -0.23 -10.49 20.40
CA MET A 342 0.65 -10.76 21.56
C MET A 342 0.04 -11.74 22.56
N GLN A 343 -1.28 -11.70 22.76
CA GLN A 343 -1.99 -12.73 23.56
C GLN A 343 -1.98 -14.10 22.88
N LEU A 344 -2.19 -14.15 21.56
CA LEU A 344 -2.18 -15.40 20.80
C LEU A 344 -0.82 -16.12 20.86
N ASN A 345 0.29 -15.38 20.88
CA ASN A 345 1.64 -15.97 20.90
C ASN A 345 2.31 -15.96 22.29
N GLY A 346 1.72 -15.32 23.30
CA GLY A 346 2.29 -15.21 24.65
C GLY A 346 3.53 -14.32 24.73
N ARG A 347 3.72 -13.40 23.78
CA ARG A 347 4.87 -12.49 23.78
C ARG A 347 4.58 -11.28 24.65
N GLY A 348 5.41 -11.04 25.67
CA GLY A 348 5.23 -9.92 26.61
C GLY A 348 4.00 -10.03 27.51
N THR A 349 3.25 -11.15 27.42
CA THR A 349 2.03 -11.42 28.19
C THR A 349 1.83 -12.92 28.31
N ILE A 350 0.89 -13.35 29.17
CA ILE A 350 0.51 -14.76 29.26
C ILE A 350 -0.29 -15.13 28.01
N LYS A 351 0.06 -16.26 27.39
CA LYS A 351 -0.65 -16.76 26.20
C LYS A 351 -2.12 -17.03 26.54
N ASP A 352 -3.02 -16.40 25.79
CA ASP A 352 -4.46 -16.59 25.90
C ASP A 352 -5.08 -16.54 24.50
N GLU A 353 -5.33 -17.73 23.94
CA GLU A 353 -5.87 -17.86 22.58
C GLU A 353 -7.31 -17.36 22.49
N THR A 354 -8.13 -17.62 23.51
CA THR A 354 -9.55 -17.24 23.54
C THR A 354 -9.70 -15.73 23.61
N ALA A 355 -8.99 -15.08 24.54
CA ALA A 355 -9.01 -13.62 24.65
C ALA A 355 -8.39 -12.96 23.41
N GLY A 356 -7.29 -13.51 22.90
CA GLY A 356 -6.61 -13.01 21.70
C GLY A 356 -7.52 -13.06 20.47
N VAL A 357 -8.20 -14.16 20.20
CA VAL A 357 -9.16 -14.27 19.09
C VAL A 357 -10.34 -13.33 19.27
N ALA A 358 -10.90 -13.23 20.48
CA ALA A 358 -12.03 -12.34 20.74
C ALA A 358 -11.65 -10.87 20.50
N LEU A 359 -10.45 -10.47 20.92
CA LEU A 359 -9.92 -9.13 20.69
C LEU A 359 -9.59 -8.89 19.20
N MET A 360 -9.05 -9.90 18.50
CA MET A 360 -8.81 -9.83 17.05
C MET A 360 -10.11 -9.58 16.28
N ARG A 361 -11.20 -10.24 16.67
CA ARG A 361 -12.52 -10.01 16.09
C ARG A 361 -13.00 -8.57 16.32
N LYS A 362 -12.85 -8.03 17.53
CA LYS A 362 -13.18 -6.63 17.81
C LYS A 362 -12.38 -5.67 16.93
N ALA A 363 -11.07 -5.92 16.74
CA ALA A 363 -10.24 -5.14 15.84
C ALA A 363 -10.73 -5.19 14.38
N ALA A 364 -11.08 -6.38 13.90
CA ALA A 364 -11.59 -6.60 12.56
C ALA A 364 -12.96 -5.93 12.34
N ASP A 365 -13.85 -6.00 13.32
CA ASP A 365 -15.15 -5.32 13.26
C ASP A 365 -15.04 -3.79 13.40
N ALA A 366 -14.00 -3.29 14.08
CA ALA A 366 -13.61 -1.89 14.09
C ALA A 366 -12.89 -1.43 12.80
N GLY A 367 -12.83 -2.28 11.77
CA GLY A 367 -12.33 -1.91 10.45
C GLY A 367 -10.83 -2.14 10.22
N ASN A 368 -10.13 -2.85 11.11
CA ASN A 368 -8.71 -3.13 10.91
C ASN A 368 -8.49 -4.22 9.83
N PRO A 369 -7.90 -3.90 8.66
CA PRO A 369 -7.72 -4.87 7.57
C PRO A 369 -6.78 -6.03 7.92
N THR A 370 -5.72 -5.75 8.68
CA THR A 370 -4.77 -6.78 9.14
C THR A 370 -5.47 -7.79 10.05
N ALA A 371 -6.30 -7.32 10.98
CA ALA A 371 -7.08 -8.17 11.87
C ALA A 371 -8.11 -9.01 11.11
N MET A 372 -8.76 -8.44 10.08
CA MET A 372 -9.66 -9.20 9.20
C MET A 372 -8.91 -10.35 8.52
N ALA A 373 -7.73 -10.09 7.94
CA ALA A 373 -6.93 -11.14 7.30
C ALA A 373 -6.41 -12.19 8.29
N GLN A 374 -5.96 -11.77 9.47
CA GLN A 374 -5.51 -12.67 10.53
C GLN A 374 -6.64 -13.54 11.07
N LEU A 375 -7.84 -12.98 11.22
CA LEU A 375 -9.02 -13.75 11.60
C LEU A 375 -9.40 -14.76 10.51
N GLY A 376 -9.27 -14.38 9.24
CA GLY A 376 -9.40 -15.31 8.11
C GLY A 376 -8.43 -16.48 8.21
N ALA A 377 -7.15 -16.20 8.51
CA ALA A 377 -6.14 -17.24 8.71
C ALA A 377 -6.44 -18.12 9.93
N ALA A 378 -6.87 -17.54 11.05
CA ALA A 378 -7.24 -18.28 12.25
C ALA A 378 -8.38 -19.29 11.98
N TYR A 379 -9.39 -18.88 11.21
CA TYR A 379 -10.46 -19.76 10.74
C TYR A 379 -9.99 -20.84 9.76
N ALA A 380 -9.12 -20.50 8.80
CA ALA A 380 -8.59 -21.46 7.83
C ALA A 380 -7.72 -22.55 8.49
N GLU A 381 -6.98 -22.19 9.54
CA GLU A 381 -6.05 -23.08 10.24
C GLU A 381 -6.65 -23.75 11.47
N GLY A 382 -7.79 -23.26 11.99
CA GLY A 382 -8.39 -23.73 13.24
C GLY A 382 -7.59 -23.33 14.48
N LYS A 383 -6.92 -22.17 14.46
CA LYS A 383 -6.11 -21.67 15.59
C LYS A 383 -6.94 -20.79 16.51
N GLY A 384 -7.18 -21.26 17.75
CA GLY A 384 -8.04 -20.57 18.72
C GLY A 384 -9.53 -20.51 18.34
N LEU A 385 -9.92 -21.12 17.21
CA LEU A 385 -11.27 -21.20 16.66
C LEU A 385 -11.46 -22.57 16.03
N PRO A 386 -12.70 -23.10 15.97
CA PRO A 386 -13.01 -24.21 15.07
C PRO A 386 -12.64 -23.85 13.64
N LYS A 387 -11.98 -24.78 12.94
CA LYS A 387 -11.62 -24.58 11.53
C LYS A 387 -12.89 -24.39 10.69
N ASP A 388 -12.93 -23.29 9.93
CA ASP A 388 -14.03 -22.96 9.02
C ASP A 388 -13.49 -22.17 7.82
N GLU A 389 -13.34 -22.83 6.68
CA GLU A 389 -12.79 -22.20 5.49
C GLU A 389 -13.78 -21.21 4.84
N THR A 390 -15.08 -21.35 5.07
CA THR A 390 -16.10 -20.42 4.54
C THR A 390 -16.04 -19.09 5.29
N GLU A 391 -15.93 -19.15 6.62
CA GLU A 391 -15.66 -17.99 7.46
C GLU A 391 -14.35 -17.30 7.07
N ALA A 392 -13.31 -18.10 6.82
CA ALA A 392 -12.01 -17.59 6.39
C ALA A 392 -12.14 -16.73 5.13
N VAL A 393 -12.81 -17.23 4.10
CA VAL A 393 -13.04 -16.48 2.85
C VAL A 393 -13.86 -15.22 3.09
N ARG A 394 -14.89 -15.26 3.94
CA ARG A 394 -15.67 -14.05 4.25
C ARG A 394 -14.79 -12.96 4.86
N TRP A 395 -13.88 -13.32 5.77
CA TRP A 395 -12.96 -12.37 6.37
C TRP A 395 -11.89 -11.87 5.39
N TYR A 396 -11.36 -12.75 4.53
CA TYR A 396 -10.45 -12.32 3.47
C TYR A 396 -11.13 -11.33 2.51
N ARG A 397 -12.39 -11.55 2.12
CA ARG A 397 -13.15 -10.61 1.29
C ARG A 397 -13.33 -9.24 1.97
N ARG A 398 -13.68 -9.21 3.26
CA ARG A 398 -13.73 -7.95 4.02
C ARG A 398 -12.38 -7.23 4.02
N ALA A 399 -11.28 -7.97 4.18
CA ALA A 399 -9.94 -7.40 4.14
C ALA A 399 -9.57 -6.87 2.73
N THR A 400 -9.96 -7.55 1.65
CA THR A 400 -9.74 -7.07 0.27
C THR A 400 -10.57 -5.83 -0.04
N ASP A 401 -11.81 -5.76 0.45
CA ASP A 401 -12.68 -4.58 0.31
C ASP A 401 -12.08 -3.37 1.05
N ALA A 402 -11.39 -3.62 2.16
CA ALA A 402 -10.61 -2.63 2.90
C ALA A 402 -9.21 -2.34 2.29
N GLY A 403 -8.89 -2.89 1.10
CA GLY A 403 -7.65 -2.64 0.38
C GLY A 403 -6.42 -3.42 0.86
N TYR A 404 -6.59 -4.49 1.65
CA TYR A 404 -5.46 -5.25 2.20
C TYR A 404 -4.86 -6.23 1.19
N THR A 405 -3.70 -5.89 0.64
CA THR A 405 -3.05 -6.66 -0.44
C THR A 405 -2.82 -8.13 -0.11
N ALA A 406 -2.37 -8.46 1.12
CA ALA A 406 -2.11 -9.85 1.47
C ALA A 406 -3.38 -10.71 1.50
N ALA A 407 -4.57 -10.13 1.73
CA ALA A 407 -5.82 -10.88 1.67
C ALA A 407 -6.17 -11.35 0.24
N PHE A 408 -5.75 -10.61 -0.79
CA PHE A 408 -5.94 -11.05 -2.18
C PHE A 408 -5.17 -12.34 -2.48
N TYR A 409 -3.97 -12.50 -1.92
CA TYR A 409 -3.24 -13.76 -2.04
C TYR A 409 -3.98 -14.93 -1.38
N HIS A 410 -4.50 -14.75 -0.18
CA HIS A 410 -5.28 -15.80 0.50
C HIS A 410 -6.58 -16.13 -0.22
N LEU A 411 -7.28 -15.12 -0.76
CA LEU A 411 -8.46 -15.33 -1.59
C LEU A 411 -8.12 -16.09 -2.88
N GLY A 412 -6.98 -15.77 -3.50
CA GLY A 412 -6.45 -16.51 -4.63
C GLY A 412 -6.22 -17.99 -4.32
N LEU A 413 -5.61 -18.30 -3.16
CA LEU A 413 -5.44 -19.68 -2.71
C LEU A 413 -6.78 -20.38 -2.45
N ALA A 414 -7.75 -19.66 -1.86
CA ALA A 414 -9.08 -20.20 -1.59
C ALA A 414 -9.78 -20.63 -2.88
N TYR A 415 -9.81 -19.78 -3.90
CA TYR A 415 -10.36 -20.12 -5.21
C TYR A 415 -9.54 -21.19 -5.95
N HIS A 416 -8.21 -21.15 -5.85
CA HIS A 416 -7.35 -22.11 -6.51
C HIS A 416 -7.57 -23.55 -6.01
N TYR A 417 -7.68 -23.72 -4.68
CA TYR A 417 -7.89 -25.02 -4.05
C TYR A 417 -9.36 -25.37 -3.80
N GLY A 418 -10.30 -24.44 -3.96
CA GLY A 418 -11.71 -24.64 -3.61
C GLY A 418 -11.96 -24.71 -2.10
N ARG A 419 -11.21 -23.93 -1.31
CA ARG A 419 -11.30 -23.91 0.16
C ARG A 419 -12.30 -22.86 0.62
N GLY A 420 -13.44 -23.29 1.18
CA GLY A 420 -14.52 -22.41 1.63
C GLY A 420 -15.30 -21.71 0.51
N VAL A 421 -14.91 -21.91 -0.75
CA VAL A 421 -15.59 -21.44 -1.96
C VAL A 421 -15.42 -22.47 -3.08
N PRO A 422 -16.33 -22.50 -4.07
CA PRO A 422 -16.12 -23.31 -5.27
C PRO A 422 -14.77 -22.99 -5.93
N LYS A 423 -14.10 -24.03 -6.42
CA LYS A 423 -12.83 -23.89 -7.14
C LYS A 423 -13.05 -23.06 -8.41
N ASP A 424 -12.29 -21.98 -8.55
CA ASP A 424 -12.36 -21.06 -9.70
C ASP A 424 -10.96 -20.56 -10.04
N GLN A 425 -10.39 -21.04 -11.13
CA GLN A 425 -9.02 -20.63 -11.50
C GLN A 425 -8.94 -19.23 -12.10
N THR A 426 -10.04 -18.72 -12.67
CA THR A 426 -10.09 -17.36 -13.22
C THR A 426 -10.07 -16.34 -12.08
N GLU A 427 -10.88 -16.54 -11.05
CA GLU A 427 -10.88 -15.69 -9.86
C GLU A 427 -9.59 -15.84 -9.03
N ALA A 428 -8.99 -17.04 -9.00
CA ALA A 428 -7.66 -17.24 -8.41
C ALA A 428 -6.60 -16.39 -9.12
N LEU A 429 -6.50 -16.50 -10.46
CA LEU A 429 -5.57 -15.73 -11.28
C LEU A 429 -5.77 -14.22 -11.09
N ARG A 430 -7.02 -13.76 -11.07
CA ARG A 430 -7.35 -12.35 -10.83
C ARG A 430 -6.86 -11.88 -9.46
N SER A 431 -7.09 -12.67 -8.42
CA SER A 431 -6.70 -12.34 -7.06
C SER A 431 -5.18 -12.29 -6.89
N PHE A 432 -4.45 -13.29 -7.41
CA PHE A 432 -2.99 -13.28 -7.39
C PHE A 432 -2.39 -12.13 -8.19
N ARG A 433 -3.00 -11.79 -9.32
CA ARG A 433 -2.57 -10.63 -10.13
C ARG A 433 -2.74 -9.33 -9.40
N TRP A 434 -3.87 -9.13 -8.73
CA TRP A 434 -4.08 -7.94 -7.92
C TRP A 434 -3.00 -7.84 -6.82
N ALA A 435 -2.72 -8.94 -6.12
CA ALA A 435 -1.68 -8.98 -5.10
C ALA A 435 -0.29 -8.62 -5.68
N ALA A 436 0.08 -9.21 -6.82
CA ALA A 436 1.35 -8.98 -7.49
C ALA A 436 1.53 -7.54 -8.00
N ASP A 437 0.49 -6.99 -8.63
CA ASP A 437 0.48 -5.61 -9.14
C ASP A 437 0.58 -4.58 -8.00
N ASN A 438 0.14 -4.94 -6.80
CA ASN A 438 0.26 -4.12 -5.58
C ASN A 438 1.48 -4.49 -4.72
N GLY A 439 2.53 -5.05 -5.34
CA GLY A 439 3.84 -5.23 -4.73
C GLY A 439 3.99 -6.44 -3.81
N LEU A 440 2.98 -7.32 -3.71
CA LEU A 440 3.11 -8.53 -2.89
C LEU A 440 3.89 -9.60 -3.63
N THR A 441 5.11 -9.84 -3.15
CA THR A 441 6.07 -10.79 -3.71
C THR A 441 5.53 -12.21 -3.84
N VAL A 442 4.79 -12.72 -2.85
CA VAL A 442 4.16 -14.05 -2.94
C VAL A 442 3.08 -14.14 -4.02
N GLY A 443 2.42 -13.02 -4.34
CA GLY A 443 1.50 -12.93 -5.48
C GLY A 443 2.25 -12.99 -6.81
N MET A 444 3.42 -12.34 -6.91
CA MET A 444 4.29 -12.41 -8.08
C MET A 444 4.79 -13.85 -8.32
N VAL A 445 5.24 -14.54 -7.26
CA VAL A 445 5.64 -15.95 -7.34
C VAL A 445 4.48 -16.83 -7.78
N ALA A 446 3.29 -16.66 -7.18
CA ALA A 446 2.09 -17.42 -7.56
C ALA A 446 1.70 -17.22 -9.03
N LEU A 447 1.84 -16.00 -9.58
CA LEU A 447 1.65 -15.78 -11.02
C LEU A 447 2.70 -16.50 -11.86
N GLY A 448 3.97 -16.47 -11.43
CA GLY A 448 5.04 -17.25 -12.05
C GLY A 448 4.66 -18.73 -12.14
N ASP A 449 4.20 -19.31 -11.03
CA ASP A 449 3.79 -20.72 -10.95
C ASP A 449 2.58 -21.01 -11.83
N ILE A 450 1.60 -20.10 -11.88
CA ILE A 450 0.39 -20.28 -12.69
C ILE A 450 0.71 -20.35 -14.17
N TYR A 451 1.51 -19.41 -14.69
CA TYR A 451 1.88 -19.40 -16.10
C TYR A 451 2.84 -20.54 -16.46
N ALA A 452 3.76 -20.90 -15.55
CA ALA A 452 4.69 -22.01 -15.77
C ALA A 452 3.97 -23.38 -15.84
N ASN A 453 2.89 -23.55 -15.07
CA ASN A 453 2.19 -24.83 -14.93
C ASN A 453 0.81 -24.88 -15.61
N ALA A 454 0.44 -23.86 -16.41
CA ALA A 454 -0.84 -23.76 -17.11
C ALA A 454 -2.07 -23.88 -16.18
N ILE A 455 -2.01 -23.26 -15.01
CA ILE A 455 -3.06 -23.35 -14.00
C ILE A 455 -4.16 -22.32 -14.32
N GLY A 456 -5.24 -22.76 -14.97
CA GLY A 456 -6.37 -21.88 -15.31
C GLY A 456 -6.10 -20.86 -16.42
N THR A 457 -4.94 -20.97 -17.07
CA THR A 457 -4.52 -20.17 -18.22
C THR A 457 -3.62 -21.04 -19.11
N ALA A 458 -3.36 -20.60 -20.34
CA ALA A 458 -2.38 -21.25 -21.20
C ALA A 458 -0.98 -21.16 -20.58
N LYS A 459 -0.16 -22.20 -20.79
CA LYS A 459 1.24 -22.17 -20.39
C LYS A 459 1.96 -21.01 -21.08
N ASP A 460 2.66 -20.19 -20.32
CA ASP A 460 3.48 -19.08 -20.83
C ASP A 460 4.76 -18.97 -20.02
N ASP A 461 5.82 -19.61 -20.52
CA ASP A 461 7.10 -19.60 -19.82
C ASP A 461 7.74 -18.20 -19.80
N ALA A 462 7.47 -17.33 -20.78
CA ALA A 462 8.03 -15.99 -20.84
C ALA A 462 7.38 -15.07 -19.80
N GLU A 463 6.05 -15.10 -19.71
CA GLU A 463 5.32 -14.35 -18.68
C GLU A 463 5.62 -14.89 -17.28
N ALA A 464 5.75 -16.21 -17.12
CA ALA A 464 6.21 -16.80 -15.85
C ALA A 464 7.58 -16.23 -15.43
N THR A 465 8.56 -16.23 -16.33
CA THR A 465 9.89 -15.68 -16.03
C THR A 465 9.85 -14.19 -15.70
N ARG A 466 8.98 -13.43 -16.35
CA ARG A 466 8.78 -12.01 -16.05
C ARG A 466 8.29 -11.80 -14.62
N TRP A 467 7.36 -12.62 -14.14
CA TRP A 467 6.86 -12.53 -12.76
C TRP A 467 7.87 -13.00 -11.72
N TYR A 468 8.58 -14.12 -11.95
CA TYR A 468 9.68 -14.53 -11.06
C TYR A 468 10.79 -13.50 -11.01
N ARG A 469 11.13 -12.85 -12.13
CA ARG A 469 12.12 -11.77 -12.14
C ARG A 469 11.68 -10.60 -11.27
N LYS A 470 10.43 -10.13 -11.40
CA LYS A 470 9.89 -9.07 -10.53
C LYS A 470 9.99 -9.45 -9.04
N ALA A 471 9.66 -10.70 -8.69
CA ALA A 471 9.79 -11.17 -7.30
C ALA A 471 11.26 -11.20 -6.83
N ALA A 472 12.18 -11.67 -7.69
CA ALA A 472 13.61 -11.71 -7.40
C ALA A 472 14.20 -10.30 -7.23
N ASP A 473 13.82 -9.36 -8.09
CA ASP A 473 14.22 -7.94 -8.00
C ASP A 473 13.65 -7.28 -6.73
N ALA A 474 12.47 -7.73 -6.26
CA ALA A 474 11.89 -7.35 -4.98
C ALA A 474 12.52 -8.05 -3.76
N GLY A 475 13.56 -8.87 -3.96
CA GLY A 475 14.33 -9.50 -2.88
C GLY A 475 13.88 -10.93 -2.52
N ASP A 476 12.96 -11.55 -3.25
CA ASP A 476 12.55 -12.93 -2.98
C ASP A 476 13.66 -13.92 -3.32
N THR A 477 14.22 -14.53 -2.29
CA THR A 477 15.35 -15.45 -2.48
C THR A 477 14.94 -16.77 -3.13
N GLY A 478 13.68 -17.19 -3.00
CA GLY A 478 13.13 -18.34 -3.72
C GLY A 478 12.96 -18.06 -5.21
N ALA A 479 12.48 -16.88 -5.57
CA ALA A 479 12.38 -16.43 -6.94
C ALA A 479 13.75 -16.21 -7.57
N MET A 480 14.75 -15.70 -6.83
CA MET A 480 16.15 -15.66 -7.29
C MET A 480 16.65 -17.06 -7.66
N TYR A 481 16.41 -18.06 -6.82
CA TYR A 481 16.79 -19.45 -7.15
C TYR A 481 16.02 -19.98 -8.36
N THR A 482 14.74 -19.66 -8.46
CA THR A 482 13.91 -20.00 -9.62
C THR A 482 14.44 -19.35 -10.89
N MET A 483 14.89 -18.09 -10.83
CA MET A 483 15.55 -17.41 -11.94
C MET A 483 16.85 -18.09 -12.35
N ALA A 484 17.62 -18.64 -11.40
CA ALA A 484 18.80 -19.45 -11.74
C ALA A 484 18.42 -20.68 -12.58
N ILE A 485 17.39 -21.41 -12.17
CA ILE A 485 16.87 -22.57 -12.91
C ILE A 485 16.40 -22.13 -14.30
N ARG A 486 15.57 -21.08 -14.38
CA ARG A 486 14.99 -20.64 -15.65
C ARG A 486 16.05 -20.15 -16.64
N SER A 487 17.06 -19.42 -16.17
CA SER A 487 18.20 -19.00 -17.00
C SER A 487 19.09 -20.18 -17.43
N GLU A 488 19.33 -21.17 -16.57
CA GLU A 488 20.17 -22.32 -16.94
C GLU A 488 19.48 -23.23 -17.98
N PHE A 489 18.17 -23.43 -17.87
CA PHE A 489 17.41 -24.32 -18.74
C PHE A 489 16.69 -23.59 -19.89
N GLY A 490 16.84 -22.26 -19.99
CA GLY A 490 16.22 -21.47 -21.06
C GLY A 490 14.68 -21.44 -21.00
N LEU A 491 14.11 -21.45 -19.80
CA LEU A 491 12.66 -21.48 -19.59
C LEU A 491 12.10 -20.06 -19.71
N GLY A 492 11.60 -19.71 -20.89
CA GLY A 492 11.00 -18.39 -21.16
C GLY A 492 12.00 -17.24 -21.24
N VAL A 493 13.30 -17.55 -21.23
CA VAL A 493 14.43 -16.64 -21.46
C VAL A 493 15.51 -17.39 -22.24
N ALA A 494 16.41 -16.66 -22.90
CA ALA A 494 17.59 -17.28 -23.49
C ALA A 494 18.43 -17.96 -22.41
N ARG A 495 19.00 -19.13 -22.73
CA ARG A 495 19.88 -19.85 -21.82
C ARG A 495 21.11 -19.01 -21.51
N ASP A 496 21.36 -18.75 -20.24
CA ASP A 496 22.48 -17.97 -19.72
C ASP A 496 23.00 -18.57 -18.42
N THR A 497 24.06 -19.35 -18.54
CA THR A 497 24.73 -20.03 -17.42
C THR A 497 25.45 -19.03 -16.48
N GLU A 498 25.93 -17.91 -17.00
CA GLU A 498 26.63 -16.90 -16.21
C GLU A 498 25.64 -16.15 -15.32
N GLY A 499 24.53 -15.69 -15.90
CA GLY A 499 23.41 -15.09 -15.18
C GLY A 499 22.72 -16.08 -14.23
N ALA A 500 22.59 -17.35 -14.61
CA ALA A 500 22.05 -18.39 -13.72
C ALA A 500 22.88 -18.53 -12.43
N ALA A 501 24.20 -18.60 -12.55
CA ALA A 501 25.09 -18.69 -11.39
C ALA A 501 25.06 -17.41 -10.54
N GLN A 502 24.90 -16.23 -11.15
CA GLN A 502 24.70 -14.97 -10.41
C GLN A 502 23.42 -15.01 -9.56
N TRP A 503 22.30 -15.44 -10.14
CA TRP A 503 21.03 -15.58 -9.41
C TRP A 503 21.10 -16.61 -8.28
N ALA A 504 21.78 -17.74 -8.51
CA ALA A 504 22.01 -18.75 -7.48
C ALA A 504 22.81 -18.20 -6.29
N ILE A 505 23.88 -17.45 -6.57
CA ILE A 505 24.69 -16.76 -5.54
C ILE A 505 23.86 -15.70 -4.82
N ALA A 506 23.08 -14.90 -5.54
CA ALA A 506 22.20 -13.89 -4.95
C ALA A 506 21.18 -14.50 -3.98
N SER A 507 20.56 -15.63 -4.38
CA SER A 507 19.63 -16.37 -3.51
C SER A 507 20.27 -16.86 -2.21
N VAL A 508 21.47 -17.47 -2.31
CA VAL A 508 22.20 -17.98 -1.13
C VAL A 508 22.69 -16.82 -0.25
N LYS A 509 23.20 -15.75 -0.85
CA LYS A 509 23.62 -14.55 -0.14
C LYS A 509 22.43 -13.87 0.55
N GLY A 510 21.25 -13.87 -0.06
CA GLY A 510 20.01 -13.41 0.55
C GLY A 510 19.48 -14.29 1.69
N GLY A 511 20.14 -15.42 1.98
CA GLY A 511 19.81 -16.30 3.10
C GLY A 511 18.93 -17.51 2.76
N SER A 512 18.73 -17.84 1.47
CA SER A 512 17.94 -19.02 1.10
C SER A 512 18.66 -20.33 1.46
N GLU A 513 18.20 -20.97 2.54
CA GLU A 513 18.63 -22.31 2.91
C GLU A 513 18.22 -23.36 1.86
N TYR A 514 17.04 -23.19 1.26
CA TYR A 514 16.56 -24.07 0.21
C TYR A 514 17.52 -24.06 -0.99
N ALA A 515 17.84 -22.88 -1.54
CA ALA A 515 18.78 -22.76 -2.66
C ALA A 515 20.15 -23.34 -2.32
N ARG A 516 20.67 -23.02 -1.13
CA ARG A 516 21.95 -23.53 -0.62
C ARG A 516 21.99 -25.06 -0.60
N THR A 517 20.90 -25.69 -0.18
CA THR A 517 20.79 -27.14 -0.07
C THR A 517 20.61 -27.79 -1.44
N GLN A 518 19.71 -27.26 -2.27
CA GLN A 518 19.37 -27.85 -3.57
C GLN A 518 20.51 -27.73 -4.60
N LEU A 519 21.34 -26.69 -4.54
CA LEU A 519 22.53 -26.57 -5.39
C LEU A 519 23.52 -27.73 -5.21
N ILE A 520 23.55 -28.34 -4.02
CA ILE A 520 24.39 -29.51 -3.71
C ILE A 520 23.62 -30.81 -3.92
N ALA A 521 22.39 -30.89 -3.38
CA ALA A 521 21.59 -32.12 -3.41
C ALA A 521 21.19 -32.54 -4.83
N GLU A 522 20.96 -31.58 -5.72
CA GLU A 522 20.57 -31.80 -7.11
C GLU A 522 21.70 -31.39 -8.08
N ALA A 523 22.95 -31.50 -7.63
CA ALA A 523 24.11 -31.11 -8.42
C ALA A 523 24.14 -31.76 -9.81
N ASP A 524 23.67 -33.00 -9.91
CA ASP A 524 23.56 -33.77 -11.15
C ASP A 524 22.60 -33.16 -12.18
N LYS A 525 21.55 -32.45 -11.72
CA LYS A 525 20.60 -31.77 -12.61
C LYS A 525 21.19 -30.53 -13.27
N TRP A 526 22.16 -29.87 -12.63
CA TRP A 526 22.84 -28.70 -13.20
C TRP A 526 23.85 -29.10 -14.28
N SER A 527 24.00 -28.28 -15.31
CA SER A 527 25.02 -28.57 -16.34
C SER A 527 26.45 -28.49 -15.77
N PRO A 528 27.42 -29.23 -16.34
CA PRO A 528 28.83 -29.08 -15.98
C PRO A 528 29.32 -27.63 -16.06
N ASP A 529 28.83 -26.87 -17.04
CA ASP A 529 29.21 -25.48 -17.25
C ASP A 529 28.68 -24.58 -16.15
N PHE A 530 27.43 -24.80 -15.71
CA PHE A 530 26.88 -24.11 -14.54
C PHE A 530 27.71 -24.38 -13.30
N ARG A 531 28.03 -25.65 -13.01
CA ARG A 531 28.78 -26.02 -11.80
C ARG A 531 30.17 -25.37 -11.78
N ARG A 532 30.88 -25.37 -12.92
CA ARG A 532 32.18 -24.70 -13.05
C ARG A 532 32.06 -23.18 -12.92
N THR A 533 31.04 -22.58 -13.53
CA THR A 533 30.81 -21.13 -13.42
C THR A 533 30.47 -20.71 -11.99
N LEU A 534 29.66 -21.49 -11.27
CA LEU A 534 29.37 -21.27 -9.86
C LEU A 534 30.64 -21.37 -9.00
N GLN A 535 31.45 -22.40 -9.18
CA GLN A 535 32.76 -22.53 -8.50
C GLN A 535 33.68 -21.33 -8.78
N ARG A 536 33.77 -20.90 -10.05
CA ARG A 536 34.55 -19.72 -10.45
C ARG A 536 34.09 -18.47 -9.71
N LYS A 537 32.79 -18.17 -9.76
CA LYS A 537 32.23 -16.99 -9.08
C LYS A 537 32.40 -17.03 -7.56
N LEU A 538 32.25 -18.21 -6.94
CA LEU A 538 32.51 -18.38 -5.51
C LEU A 538 34.00 -18.17 -5.18
N LYS A 539 34.90 -18.55 -6.08
CA LYS A 539 36.35 -18.34 -5.95
C LYS A 539 36.71 -16.86 -6.10
N ASP A 540 36.15 -16.19 -7.10
CA ASP A 540 36.34 -14.75 -7.34
C ASP A 540 35.81 -13.91 -6.17
N ALA A 541 34.72 -14.35 -5.52
CA ALA A 541 34.18 -13.74 -4.31
C ALA A 541 34.95 -14.11 -3.02
N GLY A 542 36.04 -14.89 -3.10
CA GLY A 542 36.86 -15.29 -1.95
C GLY A 542 36.21 -16.33 -1.03
N HIS A 543 35.11 -16.96 -1.45
CA HIS A 543 34.40 -17.97 -0.65
C HIS A 543 34.85 -19.41 -0.93
N TYR A 544 35.48 -19.68 -2.08
CA TYR A 544 35.92 -21.01 -2.51
C TYR A 544 37.41 -21.01 -2.91
N THR A 545 38.19 -21.99 -2.45
CA THR A 545 39.63 -22.10 -2.74
C THR A 545 40.01 -23.33 -3.55
N GLY A 546 39.06 -24.25 -3.81
CA GLY A 546 39.29 -25.47 -4.57
C GLY A 546 39.44 -25.27 -6.07
N ASP A 547 39.54 -26.38 -6.79
CA ASP A 547 39.65 -26.43 -8.25
C ASP A 547 38.30 -26.21 -8.93
N ILE A 548 38.32 -25.63 -10.13
CA ILE A 548 37.12 -25.41 -10.95
C ILE A 548 36.87 -26.68 -11.81
N ASP A 549 36.54 -27.79 -11.15
CA ASP A 549 36.37 -29.10 -11.79
C ASP A 549 34.90 -29.48 -12.06
N GLY A 550 33.95 -28.65 -11.61
CA GLY A 550 32.52 -28.86 -11.71
C GLY A 550 31.94 -29.85 -10.69
N ARG A 551 32.73 -30.31 -9.71
CA ARG A 551 32.24 -31.19 -8.62
C ARG A 551 31.68 -30.37 -7.46
N MET A 552 30.43 -30.64 -7.09
CA MET A 552 29.71 -29.94 -6.02
C MET A 552 29.88 -30.63 -4.67
N GLY A 553 31.14 -30.84 -4.27
CA GLY A 553 31.49 -31.55 -3.02
C GLY A 553 31.49 -30.64 -1.77
N ALA A 554 32.05 -31.16 -0.67
CA ALA A 554 32.11 -30.48 0.63
C ALA A 554 32.70 -29.07 0.55
N GLY A 555 33.75 -28.85 -0.25
CA GLY A 555 34.36 -27.52 -0.41
C GLY A 555 33.42 -26.47 -1.01
N VAL A 556 32.53 -26.86 -1.94
CA VAL A 556 31.53 -25.95 -2.50
C VAL A 556 30.41 -25.71 -1.50
N LYS A 557 29.97 -26.75 -0.79
CA LYS A 557 29.01 -26.61 0.30
C LYS A 557 29.49 -25.60 1.36
N ASP A 558 30.73 -25.74 1.82
CA ASP A 558 31.32 -24.83 2.80
C ASP A 558 31.43 -23.39 2.27
N ALA A 559 31.70 -23.23 0.97
CA ALA A 559 31.72 -21.91 0.33
C ALA A 559 30.33 -21.26 0.33
N LEU A 560 29.28 -22.03 0.01
CA LEU A 560 27.88 -21.56 0.08
C LEU A 560 27.46 -21.24 1.53
N ASP A 561 27.90 -22.05 2.51
CA ASP A 561 27.66 -21.80 3.94
C ASP A 561 28.33 -20.49 4.41
N ARG A 562 29.56 -20.21 3.95
CA ARG A 562 30.25 -18.93 4.19
C ARG A 562 29.55 -17.76 3.52
N LEU A 563 29.14 -17.92 2.26
CA LEU A 563 28.42 -16.91 1.49
C LEU A 563 27.12 -16.50 2.19
N ALA A 564 26.31 -17.46 2.64
CA ALA A 564 25.07 -17.19 3.38
C ALA A 564 25.32 -16.36 4.64
N LYS A 565 26.35 -16.70 5.42
CA LYS A 565 26.73 -15.94 6.64
C LYS A 565 27.21 -14.51 6.34
N SER A 566 27.81 -14.29 5.16
CA SER A 566 28.27 -12.97 4.75
C SER A 566 27.13 -12.03 4.36
N GLY A 567 26.02 -12.57 3.84
CA GLY A 567 24.85 -11.78 3.48
C GLY A 567 23.92 -11.46 4.65
N THR A 568 23.94 -12.26 5.72
CA THR A 568 23.18 -11.99 6.96
C THR A 568 23.82 -10.93 7.86
N LYS A 569 25.00 -10.41 7.52
CA LYS A 569 25.67 -9.31 8.24
C LYS A 569 25.55 -8.02 7.41
N GLY A 570 24.38 -7.39 7.47
CA GLY A 570 24.10 -6.02 7.03
C GLY A 570 23.02 -5.44 7.97
N PRO A 571 23.04 -4.13 8.24
CA PRO A 571 22.60 -3.50 9.49
C PRO A 571 21.15 -3.76 9.90
#